data_AF-A0A7Y2ZGI3-F1
#
_entry.id   AF-A0A7Y2ZGI3-F1
#
_cell.length_a   1.000
_cell.length_b   1.000
_cell.length_c   1.000
_cell.angle_alpha   90.00
_cell.angle_beta   90.00
_cell.angle_gamma   90.00
#
_symmetry.space_group_name_H-M   'P 1'
#
loop_
_entity.id
_entity.type
_entity.pdbx_description
1 polymer ?
#
loop_
_entity_poly.entity_id
_entity_poly.type
_entity_poly.pdbx_seq_one_letter_code
_entity_poly.pdbx_strand_id
1 'polypeptide(L)' 'KAARDAGHILGRTRRNKVVAFPGEIEAIGRYGTVTLTSTTGATFRGERVDTARPLAVGSGAAV' A
#
# COMPACT_ATOMS: atom_id res chain seq x y z
N LYS A 1 -11.23 6.53 -1.29
CA LYS A 1 -12.38 6.76 -0.37
C LYS A 1 -12.12 5.99 0.93
N ALA A 2 -12.73 6.37 2.06
CA ALA A 2 -12.63 5.63 3.31
C ALA A 2 -13.20 4.20 3.19
N ALA A 3 -12.60 3.26 3.92
CA ALA A 3 -13.14 1.91 4.10
C ALA A 3 -14.13 1.87 5.27
N ARG A 4 -14.70 0.69 5.55
CA ARG A 4 -15.60 0.48 6.69
C ARG A 4 -14.86 0.56 8.03
N ASP A 5 -13.62 0.10 8.05
CA ASP A 5 -12.79 0.08 9.25
C ASP A 5 -12.12 1.46 9.43
N ALA A 6 -12.14 2.00 10.65
CA ALA A 6 -11.52 3.30 10.94
C ALA A 6 -10.02 3.27 10.60
N GLY A 7 -9.49 4.38 10.06
CA GLY A 7 -8.10 4.49 9.62
C GLY A 7 -7.75 3.69 8.35
N HIS A 8 -8.73 3.04 7.71
CA HIS A 8 -8.52 2.32 6.46
C HIS A 8 -9.08 3.10 5.27
N ILE A 9 -8.41 2.98 4.13
CA ILE A 9 -8.87 3.48 2.83
C ILE A 9 -9.08 2.34 1.85
N LEU A 10 -9.89 2.61 0.82
CA LEU A 10 -10.12 1.71 -0.29
C LEU A 10 -9.29 2.14 -1.50
N GLY A 11 -8.52 1.18 -2.01
CA GLY A 11 -7.81 1.26 -3.29
C GLY A 11 -8.27 0.19 -4.27
N ARG A 12 -7.82 0.31 -5.52
CA ARG A 12 -7.98 -0.71 -6.55
C ARG A 12 -6.62 -1.18 -7.03
N THR A 13 -6.46 -2.49 -7.18
CA THR A 13 -5.28 -3.05 -7.84
C THR A 13 -5.35 -2.81 -9.35
N ARG A 14 -4.25 -3.04 -10.06
CA ARG A 14 -4.19 -2.99 -11.53
C ARG A 14 -5.20 -3.94 -12.20
N ARG A 15 -5.60 -5.03 -11.53
CA ARG A 15 -6.62 -5.98 -12.01
C ARG A 15 -8.04 -5.63 -11.52
N ASN A 16 -8.26 -4.37 -11.12
CA ASN A 16 -9.54 -3.84 -10.65
C ASN A 16 -10.11 -4.53 -9.40
N LYS A 17 -9.25 -5.14 -8.57
CA LYS A 17 -9.68 -5.73 -7.28
C LYS A 17 -9.71 -4.65 -6.21
N VAL A 18 -10.76 -4.63 -5.40
CA VAL A 18 -10.89 -3.67 -4.28
C VAL A 18 -10.09 -4.18 -3.09
N VAL A 19 -9.30 -3.29 -2.48
CA VAL A 19 -8.48 -3.58 -1.30
C VAL A 19 -8.74 -2.54 -0.22
N ALA A 20 -9.02 -3.00 1.00
CA ALA A 20 -9.03 -2.18 2.21
C ALA A 20 -7.69 -2.32 2.94
N PHE A 21 -7.05 -1.21 3.30
CA PHE A 21 -5.75 -1.20 3.98
C PHE A 21 -5.59 0.08 4.81
N PRO A 22 -4.75 0.06 5.88
CA PRO A 22 -4.47 1.26 6.67
C PRO A 22 -3.89 2.38 5.81
N GLY A 23 -4.40 3.60 5.96
CA GLY A 23 -3.84 4.74 5.25
C GLY A 23 -4.65 6.02 5.40
N GLU A 24 -3.97 7.14 5.16
CA GLU A 24 -4.53 8.48 5.27
C GLU A 24 -5.24 8.92 3.99
N ILE A 25 -6.16 9.89 4.11
CA ILE A 25 -6.99 10.34 2.99
C ILE A 25 -6.17 11.02 1.89
N GLU A 26 -5.05 11.63 2.26
CA GLU A 26 -4.10 12.27 1.36
C GLU A 26 -3.57 11.25 0.35
N ALA A 27 -3.52 9.96 0.68
CA ALA A 27 -3.05 8.92 -0.23
C ALA A 27 -3.96 8.65 -1.42
N ILE A 28 -5.20 9.16 -1.43
CA ILE A 28 -6.12 8.99 -2.54
C ILE A 28 -5.52 9.63 -3.81
N GLY A 29 -5.57 8.89 -4.91
CA GLY A 29 -4.99 9.31 -6.19
C GLY A 29 -3.52 8.96 -6.38
N ARG A 30 -2.85 8.38 -5.37
CA ARG A 30 -1.48 7.88 -5.49
C ARG A 30 -1.44 6.36 -5.64
N TYR A 31 -0.44 5.88 -6.38
CA TYR A 31 -0.08 4.46 -6.36
C TYR A 31 0.72 4.14 -5.10
N GLY A 32 0.49 2.96 -4.55
CA GLY A 32 1.24 2.40 -3.44
C GLY A 32 1.24 0.88 -3.53
N THR A 33 2.25 0.27 -2.92
CA THR A 33 2.35 -1.20 -2.84
C THR A 33 1.67 -1.67 -1.56
N VAL A 34 0.84 -2.70 -1.69
CA VAL A 34 0.18 -3.35 -0.56
C VAL A 34 0.34 -4.86 -0.68
N THR A 35 0.60 -5.52 0.43
CA THR A 35 0.56 -6.98 0.54
C THR A 35 -0.86 -7.39 0.89
N LEU A 36 -1.46 -8.28 0.10
CA LEU A 36 -2.80 -8.80 0.40
C LEU A 36 -2.70 -9.85 1.50
N THR A 37 -3.41 -9.66 2.61
CA THR A 37 -3.31 -10.51 3.81
C THR A 37 -4.51 -11.44 3.98
N SER A 38 -5.69 -11.04 3.50
CA SER A 38 -6.90 -11.86 3.54
C SER A 38 -7.94 -11.35 2.56
N THR A 39 -9.06 -12.06 2.44
CA THR A 39 -10.22 -11.62 1.68
C THR A 39 -11.49 -11.86 2.49
N THR A 40 -12.43 -10.93 2.40
CA THR A 40 -13.78 -11.06 2.94
C THR A 40 -14.78 -10.80 1.83
N GLY A 41 -15.34 -11.88 1.27
CA GLY A 41 -16.23 -11.81 0.11
C GLY A 41 -15.54 -11.17 -1.10
N ALA A 42 -16.02 -10.01 -1.53
CA ALA A 42 -15.55 -9.30 -2.73
C ALA A 42 -14.41 -8.29 -2.47
N THR A 43 -13.98 -8.11 -1.22
CA THR A 43 -12.94 -7.12 -0.86
C THR A 43 -11.75 -7.80 -0.23
N PHE A 44 -10.56 -7.50 -0.75
CA PHE A 44 -9.31 -7.92 -0.13
C PHE A 44 -8.95 -7.00 1.03
N ARG A 45 -8.25 -7.54 2.02
CA ARG A 45 -7.52 -6.77 3.02
C ARG A 45 -6.05 -6.78 2.69
N GLY A 46 -5.34 -5.72 3.04
CA GLY A 46 -3.90 -5.67 2.88
C GLY A 46 -3.23 -4.69 3.82
N GLU A 47 -1.91 -4.79 3.86
CA GLU A 47 -1.03 -3.91 4.62
C GLU A 47 -0.12 -3.17 3.66
N ARG A 48 0.21 -1.91 3.98
CA ARG A 48 1.16 -1.15 3.16
C ARG A 48 2.54 -1.78 3.25
N VAL A 49 3.18 -1.88 2.09
CA VAL A 49 4.61 -2.09 2.04
C VAL A 49 5.23 -0.71 2.11
N ASP A 50 5.74 -0.35 3.29
CA ASP A 50 6.62 0.79 3.40
C ASP A 50 7.83 0.50 2.54
N THR A 51 7.88 1.17 1.38
CA THR A 51 9.07 1.16 0.57
C THR A 51 10.05 2.06 1.30
N ALA A 52 10.69 1.51 2.33
CA ALA A 52 11.90 2.11 2.85
C ALA A 52 12.77 2.42 1.63
N ARG A 53 13.08 3.70 1.45
CA ARG A 53 13.98 4.21 0.42
C ARG A 53 15.09 3.18 0.19
N PRO A 54 15.44 2.81 -1.07
CA PRO A 54 16.55 1.89 -1.29
C PRO A 54 17.76 2.43 -0.54
N LEU A 55 18.34 1.62 0.36
CA LEU A 55 19.62 1.93 0.97
C LEU A 55 20.57 2.28 -0.17
N ALA A 56 21.13 3.48 -0.16
CA ALA A 56 22.10 3.89 -1.15
C ALA A 56 23.25 2.87 -1.13
N VAL A 57 23.36 2.06 -2.19
CA VAL A 57 24.53 1.23 -2.43
C VAL A 57 25.72 2.17 -2.55
N GLY A 58 26.74 1.92 -1.73
CA GLY A 58 27.78 2.88 -1.37
C GLY A 58 28.47 3.55 -2.57
N SER A 59 28.79 4.83 -2.42
CA SER A 59 29.86 5.43 -3.20
C SER A 59 31.18 4.83 -2.71
N GLY A 60 31.92 4.23 -3.64
CA GLY A 60 33.10 3.44 -3.36
C GLY A 60 34.16 4.13 -2.52
N ALA A 61 34.93 3.30 -1.84
CA ALA A 61 36.30 3.60 -1.49
C ALA A 61 37.05 3.94 -2.81
N ALA A 62 37.43 5.21 -2.95
CA ALA A 62 38.43 5.62 -3.90
C ALA A 62 39.65 6.07 -3.08
N VAL A 63 40.66 5.20 -3.14
CA VAL A 63 42.12 5.39 -2.95
C VAL A 63 42.62 6.39 -1.92
#